data_AF-A0A972XPE7-F1
#
_entry.id   AF-A0A972XPE7-F1
#
_cell.length_a   1.000
_cell.length_b   1.000
_cell.length_c   1.000
_cell.angle_alpha   90.00
_cell.angle_beta   90.00
_cell.angle_gamma   90.00
#
_symmetry.space_group_name_H-M   'P 1'
#
loop_
_entity.id
_entity.type
_entity.pdbx_description
1 polymer ?
#
loop_
_entity_poly.entity_id
_entity_poly.type
_entity_poly.pdbx_seq_one_letter_code
_entity_poly.pdbx_strand_id
1 'polypeptide(L)'
;MNAKSKPSPLPWTDPDDAPEITEQWVKEANLFDGEKLVRRGRPKAVVTKAPVKLRLDADVLLALRATGEGWQTRINDTLRASLHLAGRL
;
A
#
# COMPACT_ATOMS: atom_id res chain seq x y z
N MET A 1 10.50 -67.40 -36.10
CA MET A 1 10.62 -66.92 -34.72
C MET A 1 10.26 -65.45 -34.70
N ASN A 2 9.29 -65.04 -33.87
CA ASN A 2 8.75 -63.69 -33.86
C ASN A 2 9.54 -62.83 -32.86
N ALA A 3 10.38 -61.91 -33.33
CA ALA A 3 11.17 -61.04 -32.47
C ALA A 3 10.34 -59.79 -32.11
N LYS A 4 9.89 -59.70 -30.85
CA LYS A 4 9.20 -58.50 -30.35
C LYS A 4 10.21 -57.36 -30.17
N SER A 5 9.94 -56.23 -30.81
CA SER A 5 10.70 -54.98 -30.63
C SER A 5 10.51 -54.47 -29.19
N LYS A 6 11.61 -54.08 -28.54
CA LYS A 6 11.59 -53.55 -27.17
C LYS A 6 11.02 -52.13 -27.18
N PRO A 7 10.21 -51.73 -26.18
CA PRO A 7 9.67 -50.37 -26.14
C PRO A 7 10.80 -49.35 -25.97
N SER A 8 10.68 -48.21 -26.66
CA SER A 8 11.60 -47.07 -26.58
C SER A 8 11.66 -46.51 -25.15
N PRO A 9 12.80 -45.95 -24.70
CA PRO A 9 12.87 -45.25 -23.42
C PRO A 9 11.91 -44.06 -23.38
N LEU A 10 11.47 -43.70 -22.16
CA LEU A 10 10.57 -42.58 -21.87
C LEU A 10 11.03 -41.28 -22.55
N PRO A 11 10.10 -40.39 -22.98
CA PRO A 11 10.46 -39.11 -23.55
C PRO A 11 11.28 -38.31 -22.54
N TRP A 12 12.43 -37.80 -22.99
CA TRP A 12 13.32 -36.99 -22.17
C TRP A 12 12.58 -35.73 -21.69
N THR A 13 12.48 -35.59 -20.38
CA THR A 13 11.96 -34.37 -19.74
C THR A 13 13.10 -33.38 -19.61
N ASP A 14 12.94 -32.20 -20.22
CA ASP A 14 13.91 -31.13 -20.15
C ASP A 14 14.02 -30.64 -18.69
N PRO A 15 15.20 -30.70 -18.05
CA PRO A 15 15.41 -30.19 -16.70
C PRO A 15 15.12 -28.70 -16.54
N ASP A 16 15.14 -27.94 -17.64
CA ASP A 16 14.81 -26.51 -17.67
C ASP A 16 13.33 -26.24 -18.00
N ASP A 17 12.49 -27.27 -18.17
CA ASP A 17 11.06 -27.08 -18.40
C ASP A 17 10.41 -26.44 -17.17
N ALA A 18 9.92 -25.22 -17.34
CA ALA A 18 9.37 -24.43 -16.24
C ALA A 18 8.04 -25.04 -15.78
N PRO A 19 7.78 -25.11 -14.46
CA PRO A 19 6.52 -25.63 -13.96
C PRO A 19 5.35 -24.80 -14.47
N GLU A 20 4.19 -25.45 -14.63
CA GLU A 20 2.97 -24.74 -15.04
C GLU A 20 2.62 -23.61 -14.07
N ILE A 21 2.18 -22.48 -14.64
CA ILE A 21 1.73 -21.30 -13.90
C ILE A 21 0.44 -21.64 -13.16
N THR A 22 0.56 -22.09 -11.91
CA THR A 22 -0.61 -22.44 -11.08
C THR A 22 -1.27 -21.19 -10.48
N GLU A 23 -2.57 -21.28 -10.16
CA GLU A 23 -3.28 -20.19 -9.50
C GLU A 23 -2.72 -19.84 -8.11
N GLN A 24 -2.13 -20.82 -7.42
CA GLN A 24 -1.45 -20.60 -6.14
C GLN A 24 -0.18 -19.76 -6.35
N TRP A 25 0.59 -20.07 -7.39
CA TRP A 25 1.78 -19.29 -7.76
C TRP A 25 1.42 -17.84 -8.14
N VAL A 26 0.31 -17.65 -8.88
CA VAL A 26 -0.19 -16.30 -9.20
C VAL A 26 -0.64 -15.54 -7.95
N LYS A 27 -1.24 -16.21 -6.95
CA LYS A 27 -1.68 -15.57 -5.70
C LYS A 27 -0.51 -15.11 -4.83
N GLU A 28 0.60 -15.82 -4.87
CA GLU A 28 1.83 -15.49 -4.12
C GLU A 28 2.77 -14.55 -4.90
N ALA A 29 2.45 -14.26 -6.16
CA ALA A 29 3.25 -13.42 -7.02
C ALA A 29 3.36 -11.98 -6.46
N ASN A 30 4.57 -11.64 -6.03
CA ASN A 30 4.93 -10.33 -5.54
C ASN A 30 5.69 -9.56 -6.63
N LEU A 31 5.37 -8.28 -6.81
CA LEU A 31 6.13 -7.42 -7.73
C LEU A 31 7.42 -6.97 -7.02
N PHE A 32 8.56 -7.43 -7.54
CA PHE A 32 9.88 -6.98 -7.11
C PHE A 32 10.46 -6.01 -8.14
N ASP A 33 11.05 -4.91 -7.67
CA ASP A 33 11.90 -4.04 -8.46
C ASP A 33 13.34 -4.20 -7.92
N GLY A 34 14.16 -4.99 -8.62
CA GLY A 34 15.44 -5.49 -8.09
C GLY A 34 15.24 -6.39 -6.87
N GLU A 35 15.93 -6.10 -5.75
CA GLU A 35 15.80 -6.83 -4.48
C GLU A 35 14.66 -6.29 -3.58
N LYS A 36 13.91 -5.27 -4.01
CA LYS A 36 12.91 -4.60 -3.16
C LYS A 36 11.50 -5.03 -3.52
N LEU A 37 10.80 -5.59 -2.53
CA LEU A 37 9.38 -5.87 -2.59
C LEU A 37 8.58 -4.56 -2.72
N VAL A 38 7.95 -4.35 -3.86
CA VAL A 38 7.07 -3.19 -4.09
C VAL A 38 5.75 -3.45 -3.36
N ARG A 39 5.67 -2.98 -2.11
CA ARG A 39 4.42 -3.04 -1.33
C ARG A 39 3.36 -2.18 -2.01
N ARG A 40 2.27 -2.81 -2.45
CA ARG A 40 1.11 -2.13 -3.07
C ARG A 40 0.51 -1.14 -2.06
N GLY A 41 0.50 0.16 -2.40
CA GLY A 41 -0.08 1.22 -1.57
C GLY A 41 0.34 2.63 -2.02
N ARG A 42 -0.44 3.66 -1.65
CA ARG A 42 -0.09 5.07 -1.92
C ARG A 42 1.28 5.37 -1.30
N PRO A 43 2.22 6.01 -2.03
CA PRO A 43 3.52 6.37 -1.48
C PRO A 43 3.35 7.16 -0.18
N LYS A 44 4.14 6.79 0.84
CA LYS A 44 4.12 7.44 2.15
C LYS A 44 4.42 8.93 1.95
N ALA A 45 3.50 9.80 2.36
CA ALA A 45 3.69 11.24 2.23
C ALA A 45 4.94 11.69 3.01
N VAL A 46 5.78 12.53 2.38
CA VAL A 46 7.04 13.03 2.94
C VAL A 46 6.81 13.83 4.24
N VAL A 47 5.67 14.51 4.34
CA VAL A 47 5.24 15.22 5.55
C VAL A 47 3.87 14.69 5.97
N THR A 48 3.83 14.01 7.11
CA THR A 48 2.59 13.46 7.69
C THR A 48 2.10 14.39 8.80
N LYS A 49 0.78 14.62 8.87
CA LYS A 49 0.16 15.33 9.99
C LYS A 49 0.30 14.48 11.26
N ALA A 50 0.86 15.05 12.33
CA ALA A 50 0.95 14.35 13.61
C ALA A 50 -0.43 14.31 14.29
N PRO A 51 -0.94 13.14 14.71
CA PRO A 51 -2.16 13.09 15.51
C PRO A 51 -1.85 13.64 16.91
N VAL A 52 -2.61 14.66 17.33
CA VAL A 52 -2.47 15.30 18.65
C VAL A 52 -3.77 15.14 19.43
N LYS A 53 -3.66 14.83 20.73
CA LYS A 53 -4.80 14.88 21.66
C LYS A 53 -4.91 16.30 22.22
N LEU A 54 -5.78 17.12 21.63
CA LEU A 54 -6.09 18.49 22.07
C LEU A 54 -7.50 18.54 22.67
N ARG A 55 -7.67 19.34 23.73
CA ARG A 55 -9.00 19.71 24.25
C ARG A 55 -9.37 21.09 23.72
N LEU A 56 -10.58 21.20 23.19
CA LEU A 56 -11.19 22.45 22.73
C LEU A 56 -12.45 22.68 23.58
N ASP A 57 -12.79 23.95 23.80
CA ASP A 57 -14.03 24.30 24.45
C ASP A 57 -15.25 23.82 23.63
N ALA A 58 -16.34 23.53 24.34
CA ALA A 58 -17.51 22.88 23.75
C ALA A 58 -18.21 23.75 22.68
N ASP A 59 -18.28 25.05 22.93
CA ASP A 59 -18.82 26.05 22.01
C ASP A 59 -17.99 26.16 20.72
N VAL A 60 -16.66 26.18 20.84
CA VAL A 60 -15.73 26.20 19.72
C VAL A 60 -15.88 24.92 18.89
N LEU A 61 -15.94 23.76 19.54
CA LEU A 61 -16.13 22.49 18.84
C LEU A 61 -17.46 22.44 18.09
N LEU A 62 -18.54 22.95 18.69
CA LEU A 62 -19.85 23.04 18.06
C LEU A 62 -19.82 23.96 16.84
N ALA A 63 -19.23 25.15 16.97
CA ALA A 63 -19.08 26.11 15.87
C ALA A 63 -18.28 25.51 14.70
N LEU A 64 -17.19 24.80 14.99
CA LEU A 64 -16.37 24.15 13.97
C LEU A 64 -17.12 23.02 13.28
N ARG A 65 -17.80 22.15 14.03
CA ARG A 65 -18.61 21.07 13.47
C ARG A 65 -19.77 21.60 12.63
N ALA A 66 -20.35 22.74 13.00
CA ALA A 66 -21.40 23.40 12.22
C ALA A 66 -20.91 23.85 10.84
N THR A 67 -19.60 24.01 10.63
CA THR A 67 -19.05 24.31 9.29
C THR A 67 -19.14 23.13 8.31
N GLY A 68 -19.46 21.93 8.79
CA GLY A 68 -19.69 20.74 7.96
C GLY A 68 -18.45 19.88 7.74
N GLU A 69 -18.47 19.11 6.65
CA GLU A 69 -17.38 18.20 6.30
C GLU A 69 -16.05 18.95 6.11
N GLY A 70 -14.96 18.37 6.60
CA GLY A 70 -13.64 18.99 6.51
C GLY A 70 -13.33 20.05 7.58
N TRP A 71 -14.16 20.19 8.63
CA TRP A 71 -13.90 21.13 9.73
C TRP A 71 -12.54 20.93 10.41
N GLN A 72 -12.01 19.70 10.45
CA GLN A 72 -10.68 19.39 10.97
C GLN A 72 -9.55 20.00 10.12
N THR A 73 -9.73 20.05 8.80
CA THR A 73 -8.78 20.72 7.91
C THR A 73 -8.84 22.23 8.10
N ARG A 74 -10.05 22.79 8.20
CA ARG A 74 -10.24 24.23 8.45
C ARG A 74 -9.61 24.69 9.75
N ILE A 75 -9.82 23.98 10.87
CA ILE A 75 -9.17 24.37 12.14
C ILE A 75 -7.65 24.31 12.04
N ASN A 76 -7.08 23.32 11.35
CA ASN A 76 -5.64 23.25 11.13
C ASN A 76 -5.13 24.48 10.36
N ASP A 77 -5.86 24.93 9.35
CA ASP A 77 -5.50 26.11 8.55
C ASP A 77 -5.66 27.41 9.36
N THR A 78 -6.72 27.52 10.16
CA THR A 78 -6.91 28.64 11.10
C THR A 78 -5.79 28.69 12.14
N LEU A 79 -5.42 27.56 12.74
CA LEU A 79 -4.32 27.50 13.71
C LEU A 79 -2.99 27.91 13.06
N ARG A 80 -2.73 27.47 11.82
CA ARG A 80 -1.55 27.88 11.06
C ARG A 80 -1.54 29.38 10.79
N ALA A 81 -2.67 29.95 10.36
CA ALA A 81 -2.79 31.38 10.12
C ALA A 81 -2.56 32.20 11.41
N SER A 82 -3.13 31.76 12.52
CA SER A 82 -2.92 32.39 13.84
C SER A 82 -1.47 32.33 14.30
N LEU A 83 -0.79 31.20 14.09
CA LEU A 83 0.64 31.08 14.41
C LEU A 83 1.53 31.94 13.53
N HIS A 84 1.18 32.10 12.24
CA HIS A 84 1.87 32.99 11.32
C HIS A 84 1.71 34.45 11.73
N LEU A 85 0.48 34.86 12.07
CA LEU A 85 0.21 36.21 12.57
C LEU A 85 0.92 36.50 13.91
N ALA A 86 1.10 35.47 14.74
CA ALA A 86 1.88 35.55 15.97
C ALA A 86 3.41 35.50 15.74
N GLY A 87 3.89 35.40 14.49
CA GLY A 87 5.30 35.30 14.14
C GLY A 87 6.00 34.03 14.64
N ARG A 88 5.24 32.98 14.97
CA ARG A 88 5.77 31.69 15.45
C ARG A 88 5.98 30.66 14.32
N LEU A 89 5.51 30.99 13.12
CA LEU A 89 5.68 30.26 11.86
C LEU A 89 5.98 31.25 10.74
#